data_AF-A0A822BG03-F1
#
_entry.id   AF-A0A822BG03-F1
#
_cell.length_a   1.000
_cell.length_b   1.000
_cell.length_c   1.000
_cell.angle_alpha   90.00
_cell.angle_beta   90.00
_cell.angle_gamma   90.00
#
_symmetry.space_group_name_H-M   'P 1'
#
loop_
_entity.id
_entity.type
_entity.pdbx_description
1 polymer ?
#
loop_
_entity_poly.entity_id
_entity_poly.type
_entity_poly.pdbx_seq_one_letter_code
_entity_poly.pdbx_strand_id
1 'polypeptide(L)'
;EGMDSLAIGKNLNGLCQSGAWGCFDEFNRIDASVLSVISSQLKTIQQGLIIKAKRFVFEGTEIGLDGRVGTFITMNPGYAGRTELPESIKALFRPVVVIVPDLQQICEIMLFSEGFSLAK
;
A
#
# COMPACT_ATOMS: atom_id res chain seq x y z
N GLU A 1 13.37 12.44 0.14
CA GLU A 1 12.28 12.63 -0.83
C GLU A 1 11.07 11.82 -0.37
N GLY A 2 10.20 12.45 0.42
CA GLY A 2 9.03 11.77 0.98
C GLY A 2 7.86 11.82 0.00
N MET A 3 7.05 10.77 -0.06
CA MET A 3 5.77 10.83 -0.79
C MET A 3 4.90 11.93 -0.19
N ASP A 4 4.57 12.93 -1.00
CA ASP A 4 3.60 13.96 -0.66
C ASP A 4 2.17 13.40 -0.75
N SER A 5 1.30 13.83 0.17
CA SER A 5 -0.14 13.54 0.19
C SER A 5 -0.82 13.75 -1.17
N LEU A 6 -0.40 14.78 -1.91
CA LEU A 6 -0.95 15.08 -3.23
C LEU A 6 -0.61 14.00 -4.25
N ALA A 7 0.60 13.46 -4.21
CA ALA A 7 1.04 12.40 -5.10
C ALA A 7 0.27 11.10 -4.82
N ILE A 8 0.10 10.75 -3.54
CA ILE A 8 -0.69 9.58 -3.13
C ILE A 8 -2.15 9.75 -3.51
N GLY A 9 -2.74 10.93 -3.28
CA GLY A 9 -4.12 11.22 -3.69
C GLY A 9 -4.34 11.04 -5.19
N LYS A 10 -3.41 11.50 -6.04
CA LYS A 10 -3.46 11.28 -7.49
C LYS A 10 -3.37 9.79 -7.86
N ASN A 11 -2.48 9.04 -7.21
CA ASN A 11 -2.37 7.60 -7.43
C ASN A 11 -3.66 6.87 -7.02
N LEU A 12 -4.19 7.18 -5.83
CA LEU A 12 -5.46 6.61 -5.35
C LEU A 12 -6.62 6.91 -6.29
N ASN A 13 -6.72 8.14 -6.80
CA ASN A 13 -7.71 8.52 -7.80
C ASN A 13 -7.60 7.64 -9.06
N GLY A 14 -6.38 7.47 -9.60
CA GLY A 14 -6.13 6.59 -10.75
C GLY A 14 -6.49 5.13 -10.48
N LEU A 15 -6.15 4.62 -9.30
CA LEU A 15 -6.50 3.25 -8.88
C LEU A 15 -8.01 3.06 -8.78
N CYS A 16 -8.75 4.00 -8.18
CA CYS A 16 -10.21 3.95 -8.07
C CYS A 16 -10.90 3.91 -9.44
N GLN A 17 -10.43 4.70 -10.41
CA GLN A 17 -11.05 4.75 -11.73
C GLN A 17 -10.67 3.56 -12.62
N SER A 18 -9.48 2.99 -12.43
CA SER A 18 -8.99 1.85 -13.23
C SER A 18 -9.36 0.48 -12.65
N GLY A 19 -9.68 0.40 -11.36
CA GLY A 19 -9.86 -0.87 -10.65
C GLY A 19 -8.56 -1.64 -10.43
N ALA A 20 -7.40 -1.00 -10.63
CA ALA A 20 -6.09 -1.60 -10.40
C ALA A 20 -5.75 -1.71 -8.91
N TRP A 21 -4.71 -2.48 -8.62
CA TRP A 21 -4.19 -2.65 -7.27
C TRP A 21 -2.89 -1.87 -7.11
N GLY A 22 -2.79 -1.11 -6.01
CA GLY A 22 -1.60 -0.36 -5.64
C GLY A 22 -0.94 -0.95 -4.41
N CYS A 23 0.38 -1.17 -4.47
CA CYS A 23 1.19 -1.49 -3.30
C CYS A 23 2.11 -0.30 -3.02
N PHE A 24 1.93 0.33 -1.86
CA PHE A 24 2.76 1.44 -1.40
C PHE A 24 3.83 0.88 -0.47
N ASP A 25 5.03 0.74 -1.01
CA ASP A 25 6.16 0.20 -0.28
C ASP A 25 6.64 1.19 0.78
N GLU A 26 7.11 0.65 1.90
CA GLU A 26 7.79 1.39 2.95
C GLU A 26 6.97 2.56 3.51
N PHE A 27 5.65 2.37 3.64
CA PHE A 27 4.66 3.40 3.93
C PHE A 27 4.93 4.16 5.24
N ASN A 28 5.60 3.52 6.19
CA ASN A 28 6.00 4.11 7.47
C ASN A 28 7.26 5.02 7.40
N ARG A 29 7.73 5.37 6.20
CA ARG A 29 8.68 6.49 5.96
C ARG A 29 7.98 7.84 5.84
N ILE A 30 6.65 7.85 5.67
CA ILE A 30 5.87 9.08 5.51
C ILE A 30 5.68 9.73 6.88
N ASP A 31 5.73 11.06 6.91
CA ASP A 31 5.49 11.84 8.12
C ASP A 31 4.06 11.61 8.66
N ALA A 32 3.92 11.56 9.98
CA ALA A 32 2.63 11.29 10.62
C ALA A 32 1.53 12.30 10.24
N SER A 33 1.90 13.56 10.00
CA SER A 33 0.95 14.60 9.55
C SER A 33 0.37 14.28 8.16
N VAL A 34 1.21 13.82 7.24
CA VAL A 34 0.84 13.42 5.87
C VAL A 34 0.01 12.13 5.90
N LEU A 35 0.35 11.18 6.75
CA LEU A 35 -0.42 9.94 6.95
C LEU A 35 -1.86 10.22 7.42
N SER A 36 -2.09 11.26 8.22
CA SER A 36 -3.44 11.65 8.64
C SER A 36 -4.34 12.06 7.46
N VAL A 37 -3.79 12.82 6.51
CA VAL A 37 -4.50 13.21 5.28
C VAL A 37 -4.82 11.98 4.43
N ILE A 38 -3.84 11.09 4.26
CA ILE A 38 -4.02 9.85 3.49
C ILE A 38 -5.05 8.92 4.15
N SER A 39 -5.13 8.90 5.48
CA SER A 39 -6.15 8.13 6.22
C SER A 39 -7.56 8.58 5.82
N SER A 40 -7.78 9.90 5.71
CA SER A 40 -9.06 10.45 5.27
C SER A 40 -9.39 9.99 3.84
N GLN A 41 -8.43 10.09 2.91
CA GLN A 41 -8.57 9.66 1.52
C GLN A 41 -8.96 8.18 1.41
N LEU A 42 -8.21 7.31 2.10
CA LEU A 42 -8.48 5.87 2.11
C LEU A 42 -9.85 5.54 2.73
N LYS A 43 -10.26 6.27 3.77
CA LYS A 43 -11.57 6.10 4.40
C LYS A 43 -12.71 6.48 3.45
N THR A 44 -12.56 7.56 2.68
CA THR A 44 -13.55 7.95 1.64
C THR A 44 -13.70 6.85 0.58
N ILE A 45 -12.59 6.26 0.14
CA ILE A 45 -12.61 5.14 -0.82
C ILE A 45 -13.28 3.91 -0.20
N GLN A 46 -12.91 3.54 1.03
CA GLN A 46 -13.48 2.42 1.76
C GLN A 46 -15.01 2.56 1.91
N GLN A 47 -15.49 3.75 2.26
CA GLN A 47 -16.92 4.04 2.36
C GLN A 47 -17.64 3.83 1.01
N GLY A 48 -17.06 4.35 -0.08
CA GLY A 48 -17.58 4.13 -1.44
C GLY A 48 -17.69 2.65 -1.80
N LEU A 49 -16.68 1.85 -1.43
CA LEU A 49 -16.67 0.40 -1.65
C LEU A 49 -17.74 -0.33 -0.83
N ILE A 50 -17.91 0.03 0.44
CA ILE A 50 -18.91 -0.57 1.34
C ILE A 50 -20.33 -0.39 0.78
N ILE A 51 -20.66 0.81 0.30
CA ILE A 51 -21.99 1.10 -0.26
C ILE A 51 -22.12 0.68 -1.73
N LYS A 52 -21.06 0.11 -2.33
CA LYS A 52 -20.99 -0.28 -3.75
C LYS A 52 -21.33 0.89 -4.70
N ALA A 53 -20.83 2.08 -4.38
CA ALA A 53 -21.01 3.26 -5.22
C ALA A 53 -20.31 3.06 -6.57
N LYS A 54 -20.96 3.49 -7.66
CA LYS A 54 -20.33 3.56 -8.99
C LYS A 54 -19.53 4.86 -9.20
N ARG A 55 -19.90 5.90 -8.45
CA ARG A 55 -19.30 7.23 -8.46
C ARG A 55 -19.31 7.80 -7.04
N PHE A 56 -18.29 8.55 -6.67
CA PHE A 56 -18.17 9.16 -5.35
C PHE A 56 -17.34 10.44 -5.44
N VAL A 57 -17.47 11.30 -4.42
CA VAL A 57 -16.65 12.51 -4.31
C VAL A 57 -15.33 12.15 -3.63
N PHE A 58 -14.23 12.35 -4.34
CA PHE A 58 -12.88 12.16 -3.85
C PHE A 58 -12.08 13.45 -4.08
N GLU A 59 -11.48 14.00 -3.03
CA GLU A 59 -10.72 15.27 -3.09
C GLU A 59 -11.52 16.41 -3.76
N GLY A 60 -12.82 16.51 -3.46
CA GLY A 60 -13.72 17.52 -4.01
C GLY A 60 -14.17 17.30 -5.46
N THR A 61 -13.74 16.22 -6.12
CA THR A 61 -14.13 15.90 -7.50
C THR A 61 -14.94 14.61 -7.54
N GLU A 62 -16.00 14.57 -8.33
CA GLU A 62 -16.77 13.33 -8.55
C GLU A 62 -16.02 12.43 -9.54
N ILE A 63 -15.59 11.24 -9.09
CA ILE A 63 -14.86 10.26 -9.89
C ILE A 63 -15.60 8.93 -9.94
N GLY A 64 -15.28 8.10 -10.94
CA GLY A 64 -15.72 6.71 -10.98
C GLY A 64 -15.06 5.86 -9.89
N LEU A 65 -15.79 4.87 -9.38
CA LEU A 65 -15.26 3.88 -8.45
C LEU A 65 -15.46 2.47 -9.03
N ASP A 66 -14.36 1.84 -9.39
CA ASP A 66 -14.32 0.42 -9.72
C ASP A 66 -14.15 -0.40 -8.44
N GLY A 67 -15.12 -1.27 -8.14
CA GLY A 67 -15.12 -2.10 -6.94
C GLY A 67 -13.97 -3.12 -6.86
N ARG A 68 -13.17 -3.27 -7.92
CA ARG A 68 -11.99 -4.14 -7.94
C ARG A 68 -10.74 -3.48 -7.39
N VAL A 69 -10.76 -2.17 -7.13
CA VAL A 69 -9.60 -1.44 -6.60
C VAL A 69 -9.09 -2.07 -5.30
N GLY A 70 -7.77 -2.16 -5.17
CA GLY A 70 -7.09 -2.70 -3.99
C GLY A 70 -5.93 -1.82 -3.57
N THR A 71 -5.77 -1.60 -2.26
CA THR A 71 -4.66 -0.84 -1.69
C THR A 71 -3.92 -1.70 -0.67
N PHE A 72 -2.61 -1.78 -0.82
CA PHE A 72 -1.71 -2.53 0.04
C PHE A 72 -0.58 -1.61 0.49
N ILE A 73 -0.11 -1.82 1.71
CA ILE A 73 1.03 -1.09 2.27
C ILE A 73 2.02 -2.09 2.85
N THR A 74 3.31 -1.77 2.78
CA THR A 74 4.33 -2.48 3.55
C THR A 74 4.86 -1.56 4.63
N MET A 75 5.25 -2.14 5.76
CA MET A 75 5.91 -1.43 6.84
C MET A 75 7.06 -2.28 7.37
N ASN A 76 8.21 -1.64 7.57
CA ASN A 76 9.39 -2.28 8.14
C ASN A 76 9.57 -1.73 9.57
N PRO A 77 8.96 -2.36 10.60
CA PRO A 77 9.15 -1.93 11.98
C PRO A 77 10.59 -2.17 12.44
N GLY A 78 11.10 -1.34 13.35
CA GLY A 78 12.42 -1.51 13.96
C GLY A 78 13.62 -0.94 13.17
N TYR A 79 13.41 -0.43 11.96
CA TYR A 79 14.45 0.29 11.21
C TYR A 79 14.53 1.77 11.63
N ALA A 80 15.74 2.34 11.67
CA ALA A 80 15.94 3.74 11.99
C ALA A 80 15.21 4.67 10.99
N GLY A 81 14.61 5.75 11.49
CA GLY A 81 13.84 6.71 10.67
C GLY A 81 12.45 6.21 10.27
N ARG A 82 11.95 5.15 10.91
CA ARG A 82 10.60 4.62 10.70
C ARG A 82 9.68 5.01 11.85
N THR A 83 8.51 5.52 11.50
CA THR A 83 7.46 5.81 12.48
C THR A 83 6.54 4.60 12.64
N GLU A 84 5.88 4.49 13.78
CA GLU A 84 4.70 3.64 13.84
C GLU A 84 3.56 4.28 13.06
N LEU A 85 2.75 3.45 12.40
CA LEU A 85 1.55 3.94 11.72
C LEU A 85 0.55 4.49 12.75
N PRO A 86 -0.10 5.63 12.49
CA PRO A 86 -1.20 6.12 13.30
C PRO A 86 -2.34 5.09 13.38
N GLU A 87 -3.06 5.08 14.50
CA GLU A 87 -4.16 4.13 14.71
C GLU A 87 -5.27 4.27 13.66
N SER A 88 -5.49 5.50 13.18
CA SER A 88 -6.43 5.78 12.09
C SER A 88 -6.07 5.09 10.77
N ILE A 89 -4.78 4.85 10.50
CA ILE A 89 -4.32 4.08 9.35
C ILE A 89 -4.40 2.59 9.67
N LYS A 90 -3.90 2.16 10.84
CA LYS A 90 -3.94 0.74 11.25
C LYS A 90 -5.35 0.17 11.17
N ALA A 91 -6.38 0.93 11.58
CA ALA A 91 -7.77 0.53 11.52
C ALA A 91 -8.33 0.32 10.09
N LEU A 92 -7.69 0.87 9.06
CA LEU A 92 -8.11 0.72 7.66
C LEU A 92 -7.52 -0.52 6.98
N PHE A 93 -6.48 -1.12 7.57
CA PHE A 93 -5.74 -2.24 6.98
C PHE A 93 -5.84 -3.51 7.83
N ARG A 94 -5.67 -4.66 7.19
CA ARG A 94 -5.50 -5.94 7.88
C ARG A 94 -4.01 -6.25 7.99
N PRO A 95 -3.49 -6.51 9.21
CA PRO A 95 -2.07 -6.80 9.37
C PRO A 95 -1.74 -8.18 8.79
N VAL A 96 -0.60 -8.25 8.10
CA VAL A 96 0.02 -9.49 7.65
C VAL A 96 1.47 -9.46 8.10
N VAL A 97 1.91 -10.53 8.77
CA VAL A 97 3.31 -10.68 9.19
C VAL A 97 3.98 -11.67 8.26
N VAL A 98 5.05 -11.23 7.61
CA VAL A 98 5.87 -12.09 6.76
C VAL A 98 6.87 -12.84 7.65
N ILE A 99 6.93 -14.16 7.51
CA ILE A 99 7.91 -14.99 8.21
C ILE A 99 9.31 -14.74 7.66
N VAL A 100 10.34 -15.01 8.47
CA VAL A 100 11.75 -14.89 8.05
C VAL A 100 11.96 -15.71 6.77
N PRO A 101 12.53 -15.11 5.71
CA PRO A 101 12.73 -15.81 4.44
C PRO A 101 13.74 -16.95 4.59
N ASP A 102 13.54 -18.03 3.84
CA ASP A 102 14.54 -19.08 3.69
C ASP A 102 15.63 -18.61 2.72
N LEU A 103 16.73 -18.11 3.28
CA LEU A 103 17.85 -17.59 2.50
C LEU A 103 18.55 -18.68 1.70
N GLN A 104 18.57 -19.93 2.19
CA GLN A 104 19.16 -21.03 1.45
C GLN A 104 18.36 -21.26 0.16
N GLN A 105 17.04 -21.39 0.28
CA GLN A 105 16.16 -21.58 -0.88
C GLN A 105 16.25 -20.43 -1.88
N ILE A 106 16.32 -19.18 -1.40
CA ILE A 106 16.47 -18.01 -2.29
C ILE A 106 17.81 -18.08 -3.05
N CYS A 107 18.92 -18.36 -2.35
CA CYS A 107 20.23 -18.50 -2.97
C CYS A 107 20.28 -19.67 -3.97
N GLU A 108 19.67 -20.81 -3.65
CA GLU A 108 19.56 -21.96 -4.55
C GLU A 108 18.88 -21.57 -5.87
N ILE A 109 17.74 -20.85 -5.79
CA ILE A 109 16.99 -20.39 -6.98
C ILE A 109 17.83 -19.39 -7.79
N MET A 110 18.52 -18.45 -7.13
CA MET A 110 19.38 -17.48 -7.80
C MET A 110 20.52 -18.18 -8.55
N LEU A 111 21.22 -19.10 -7.90
CA LEU A 111 22.32 -19.86 -8.51
C LEU A 111 21.84 -20.74 -9.65
N PHE A 112 20.67 -21.37 -9.51
CA PHE A 112 20.08 -22.16 -10.59
C PHE A 112 19.75 -21.31 -11.82
N SER A 113 19.27 -20.07 -11.61
CA SER A 113 18.99 -19.13 -12.72
C SER A 113 20.24 -18.67 -13.47
N GLU A 114 21.40 -18.71 -12.82
CA GLU A 114 22.72 -18.42 -13.40
C GLU A 114 23.39 -19.67 -14.01
N GLY A 115 22.70 -20.83 -14.01
CA GLY A 115 23.17 -22.06 -14.64
C GLY A 115 23.95 -23.02 -13.74
N PHE A 116 24.03 -22.75 -12.43
CA PHE A 116 24.64 -23.67 -11.47
C PHE A 116 23.68 -24.83 -11.14
N SER A 117 23.81 -25.95 -11.86
CA SER A 117 22.93 -27.12 -11.74
C SER A 117 23.11 -27.94 -10.45
N LEU A 118 24.17 -27.67 -9.69
CA LEU A 118 24.52 -28.35 -8.42
C LEU A 118 24.34 -27.43 -7.20
N ALA A 119 23.54 -26.37 -7.32
CA ALA A 119 23.39 -25.35 -6.27
C ALA A 119 22.66 -25.80 -4.99
N LYS A 120 22.27 -27.08 -4.89
CA LYS A 120 21.51 -27.67 -3.79
C LYS A 120 22.41 -28.32 -2.74
#